data_AF-A0A7T8B9D1-F1
#
_entry.id   AF-A0A7T8B9D1-F1
#
_cell.length_a   1.000
_cell.length_b   1.000
_cell.length_c   1.000
_cell.angle_alpha   90.00
_cell.angle_beta   90.00
_cell.angle_gamma   90.00
#
_symmetry.space_group_name_H-M   'P 1'
#
loop_
_entity.id
_entity.type
_entity.pdbx_description
1 polymer ?
#
loop_
_entity_poly.entity_id
_entity_poly.type
_entity_poly.pdbx_seq_one_letter_code
_entity_poly.pdbx_strand_id
1 'polypeptide(L)'
;MEREWLHREKGYELLLKAKLMELLALFYRLLPADMESGELLLLQGTYQRIRPSVEYIGRHYDEPLDLELLAEQSAMSRTYFSSCFKKIMKMGAAEYIEMVRINSACLLLATTDMAVIDVCYACGYANLSSFNAAFKKRTGTTPSRYRLTPLPKPE
;
A
#
# COMPACT_ATOMS: atom_id res chain seq x y z
N MET A 1 5.29 -20.26 -18.88
CA MET A 1 4.62 -19.02 -18.44
C MET A 1 4.83 -17.89 -19.43
N GLU A 2 6.05 -17.43 -19.72
CA GLU A 2 6.30 -16.38 -20.73
C GLU A 2 5.73 -16.73 -22.11
N ARG A 3 5.91 -17.98 -22.58
CA ARG A 3 5.40 -18.42 -23.89
C ARG A 3 3.88 -18.39 -24.02
N GLU A 4 3.12 -18.71 -22.97
CA GLU A 4 1.65 -18.70 -23.01
C GLU A 4 1.08 -17.29 -22.80
N TRP A 5 1.74 -16.47 -21.96
CA TRP A 5 1.34 -15.09 -21.68
C TRP A 5 1.47 -14.17 -22.90
N LEU A 6 2.46 -14.44 -23.76
CA LEU A 6 2.70 -13.70 -25.01
C LEU A 6 1.70 -14.01 -26.14
N HIS A 7 1.05 -15.19 -26.14
CA HIS A 7 0.25 -15.64 -27.28
C HIS A 7 -1.28 -15.55 -27.06
N ARG A 8 -1.74 -15.31 -25.83
CA ARG A 8 -3.17 -15.20 -25.44
C ARG A 8 -4.07 -16.25 -26.10
N GLU A 9 -3.56 -17.47 -26.27
CA GLU A 9 -4.32 -18.54 -26.89
C GLU A 9 -5.56 -18.88 -26.06
N LYS A 10 -6.63 -19.36 -26.72
CA LYS A 10 -7.87 -19.76 -26.03
C LYS A 10 -7.54 -20.73 -24.89
N GLY A 11 -7.91 -20.36 -23.67
CA GLY A 11 -7.67 -21.17 -22.46
C GLY A 11 -6.52 -20.70 -21.56
N TYR A 12 -5.78 -19.64 -21.93
CA TYR A 12 -4.69 -19.12 -21.10
C TYR A 12 -5.14 -18.73 -19.68
N GLU A 13 -6.36 -18.19 -19.52
CA GLU A 13 -6.91 -17.86 -18.18
C GLU A 13 -7.10 -19.10 -17.31
N LEU A 14 -7.52 -20.23 -17.89
CA LEU A 14 -7.70 -21.49 -17.16
C LEU A 14 -6.35 -22.05 -16.73
N LEU A 15 -5.33 -21.94 -17.60
CA LEU A 15 -3.96 -22.33 -17.28
C LEU A 15 -3.37 -21.45 -16.17
N LEU A 16 -3.57 -20.13 -16.21
CA LEU A 16 -3.16 -19.22 -15.14
C LEU A 16 -3.86 -19.56 -13.82
N LYS A 17 -5.17 -19.81 -13.85
CA LYS A 17 -5.94 -20.25 -12.67
C LYS A 17 -5.40 -21.58 -12.12
N ALA A 18 -5.13 -22.56 -12.98
CA ALA A 18 -4.57 -23.85 -12.57
C ALA A 18 -3.18 -23.70 -11.95
N LYS A 19 -2.32 -22.84 -12.52
CA LYS A 19 -0.98 -22.54 -12.00
C LYS A 19 -1.04 -21.81 -10.65
N LEU A 20 -1.99 -20.88 -10.49
CA LEU A 20 -2.25 -20.24 -9.22
C LEU A 20 -2.71 -21.26 -8.16
N MET A 21 -3.64 -22.15 -8.51
CA MET A 21 -4.10 -23.21 -7.61
C MET A 21 -2.96 -24.16 -7.19
N GLU A 22 -2.11 -24.54 -8.14
CA GLU A 22 -0.91 -25.34 -7.87
C GLU A 22 0.03 -24.62 -6.88
N LEU A 23 0.31 -23.33 -7.12
CA LEU A 23 1.13 -22.49 -6.23
C LEU A 23 0.51 -22.37 -4.83
N LEU A 24 -0.79 -22.14 -4.73
CA LEU A 24 -1.50 -22.04 -3.45
C LEU A 24 -1.46 -23.37 -2.69
N ALA A 25 -1.61 -24.50 -3.38
CA ALA A 25 -1.48 -25.83 -2.77
C ALA A 25 -0.05 -26.09 -2.26
N LEU A 26 0.97 -25.63 -2.99
CA LEU A 26 2.36 -25.68 -2.53
C LEU A 26 2.59 -24.79 -1.32
N PHE A 27 2.06 -23.56 -1.30
CA PHE A 27 2.12 -22.70 -0.11
C PHE A 27 1.45 -23.35 1.09
N TYR A 28 0.26 -23.94 0.91
CA TYR A 28 -0.43 -24.63 2.00
C TYR A 28 0.38 -25.81 2.58
N ARG A 29 1.12 -26.54 1.73
CA ARG A 29 1.97 -27.66 2.15
C ARG A 29 3.26 -27.22 2.84
N LEU A 30 3.82 -26.08 2.43
CA LEU A 30 5.09 -25.55 2.93
C LEU A 30 4.93 -24.58 4.09
N LEU A 31 3.74 -24.00 4.26
CA LEU A 31 3.38 -23.25 5.46
C LEU A 31 3.38 -24.23 6.63
N PRO A 32 4.09 -23.90 7.74
CA PRO A 32 4.06 -24.73 8.93
C PRO A 32 2.60 -24.91 9.38
N ALA A 33 2.14 -26.17 9.52
CA ALA A 33 0.79 -26.49 10.00
C ALA A 33 0.54 -26.04 11.45
N ASP A 34 1.62 -25.65 12.12
CA ASP A 34 1.74 -25.14 13.48
C ASP A 34 2.00 -23.62 13.51
N MET A 35 1.69 -22.87 12.44
CA MET A 35 1.52 -21.42 12.57
C MET A 35 0.40 -21.22 13.60
N GLU A 36 0.79 -21.08 14.88
CA GLU A 36 -0.06 -21.32 16.02
C GLU A 36 -1.36 -20.55 15.79
N SER A 37 -2.48 -21.26 15.71
CA SER A 37 -3.79 -20.66 15.46
C SER A 37 -4.04 -19.45 16.36
N GLY A 38 -3.43 -19.44 17.56
CA GLY A 38 -3.37 -18.32 18.48
C GLY A 38 -2.62 -17.08 17.97
N GLU A 39 -1.44 -17.19 17.36
CA GLU A 39 -0.69 -16.03 16.85
C GLU A 39 -1.40 -15.38 15.65
N LEU A 40 -1.98 -16.19 14.76
CA LEU A 40 -2.82 -15.69 13.67
C LEU A 40 -4.09 -15.01 14.20
N LEU A 41 -4.75 -15.59 15.21
CA LEU A 41 -5.93 -15.00 15.86
C LEU A 41 -5.57 -13.69 16.58
N LEU A 42 -4.40 -13.62 17.22
CA LEU A 42 -3.88 -12.42 17.87
C LEU A 42 -3.57 -11.33 16.85
N LEU A 43 -2.95 -11.67 15.72
CA LEU A 43 -2.70 -10.74 14.62
C LEU A 43 -4.01 -10.22 14.01
N GLN A 44 -4.99 -11.09 13.77
CA GLN A 44 -6.33 -10.70 13.32
C GLN A 44 -7.02 -9.77 14.32
N GLY A 45 -7.05 -10.14 15.60
CA GLY A 45 -7.64 -9.32 16.65
C GLY A 45 -6.96 -7.96 16.79
N THR A 46 -5.63 -7.93 16.71
CA THR A 46 -4.89 -6.66 16.77
C THR A 46 -5.11 -5.84 15.49
N TYR A 47 -5.20 -6.46 14.30
CA TYR A 47 -5.55 -5.76 13.06
C TYR A 47 -6.93 -5.13 13.11
N GLN A 48 -7.94 -5.86 13.63
CA GLN A 48 -9.29 -5.30 13.80
C GLN A 48 -9.30 -4.03 14.68
N ARG A 49 -8.36 -3.92 15.63
CA ARG A 49 -8.24 -2.73 16.47
C ARG A 49 -7.67 -1.53 15.72
N ILE A 50 -6.67 -1.72 14.85
CA ILE A 50 -6.06 -0.61 14.08
C ILE A 50 -6.78 -0.29 12.78
N ARG A 51 -7.64 -1.21 12.32
CA ARG A 51 -8.38 -1.12 11.06
C ARG A 51 -9.13 0.21 10.89
N PRO A 52 -9.83 0.77 11.88
CA PRO A 52 -10.49 2.07 11.74
C PRO A 52 -9.51 3.19 11.34
N SER A 53 -8.31 3.21 11.92
CA SER A 53 -7.28 4.20 11.58
C SER A 53 -6.71 3.98 10.20
N VAL A 54 -6.53 2.71 9.77
CA VAL A 54 -6.09 2.40 8.40
C VAL A 54 -7.13 2.88 7.38
N GLU A 55 -8.42 2.61 7.63
CA GLU A 55 -9.52 3.09 6.79
C GLU A 55 -9.59 4.62 6.76
N TYR A 56 -9.40 5.26 7.92
CA TYR A 56 -9.38 6.72 8.05
C TYR A 56 -8.23 7.34 7.23
N ILE A 57 -7.02 6.81 7.36
CA ILE A 57 -5.87 7.25 6.55
C ILE A 57 -6.19 7.10 5.05
N GLY A 58 -6.79 5.98 4.64
CA GLY A 58 -7.14 5.76 3.24
C GLY A 58 -8.12 6.80 2.66
N ARG A 59 -8.95 7.42 3.50
CA ARG A 59 -9.95 8.43 3.11
C ARG A 59 -9.48 9.87 3.26
N HIS A 60 -8.55 10.12 4.18
CA HIS A 60 -8.14 11.47 4.61
C HIS A 60 -6.61 11.66 4.53
N TYR A 61 -5.90 10.88 3.70
CA TYR A 61 -4.44 10.97 3.61
C TYR A 61 -3.95 12.34 3.14
N ASP A 62 -4.77 13.08 2.41
CA ASP A 62 -4.53 14.42 1.89
C ASP A 62 -4.68 15.53 2.95
N GLU A 63 -5.19 15.18 4.13
CA GLU A 63 -5.34 16.11 5.25
C GLU A 63 -4.16 16.01 6.24
N PRO A 64 -3.94 17.02 7.11
CA PRO A 64 -3.02 16.90 8.24
C PRO A 64 -3.48 15.81 9.21
N LEU A 65 -2.76 14.69 9.23
CA LEU A 65 -3.01 13.57 10.14
C LEU A 65 -1.95 13.55 11.24
N ASP A 66 -2.39 13.49 12.49
CA ASP A 66 -1.51 13.26 13.64
C ASP A 66 -1.76 11.89 14.29
N LEU A 67 -0.83 11.49 15.15
CA LEU A 67 -0.86 10.17 15.78
C LEU A 67 -1.94 10.07 16.87
N GLU A 68 -2.38 11.19 17.45
CA GLU A 68 -3.39 11.20 18.51
C GLU A 68 -4.75 10.89 17.89
N LEU A 69 -5.12 11.60 16.82
CA LEU A 69 -6.32 11.38 16.04
C LEU A 69 -6.43 9.91 15.60
N LEU A 70 -5.35 9.35 15.07
CA LEU A 70 -5.35 7.95 14.64
C LEU A 70 -5.49 6.98 15.81
N ALA A 71 -4.96 7.28 16.98
CA ALA A 71 -5.14 6.46 18.16
C ALA A 71 -6.60 6.51 18.65
N GLU A 72 -7.23 7.68 18.60
CA GLU A 72 -8.65 7.87 18.92
C GLU A 72 -9.57 7.08 18.00
N GLN A 73 -9.32 7.06 16.68
CA GLN A 73 -10.08 6.22 15.74
C GLN A 73 -10.05 4.73 16.12
N SER A 74 -8.97 4.28 16.76
CA SER A 74 -8.81 2.89 17.23
C SER A 74 -9.21 2.67 18.69
N ALA A 75 -9.72 3.69 19.39
CA ALA A 75 -9.99 3.68 20.83
C ALA A 75 -8.78 3.20 21.67
N MET A 76 -7.59 3.73 21.35
CA MET A 76 -6.32 3.34 21.99
C MET A 76 -5.59 4.59 22.48
N SER A 77 -4.75 4.43 23.51
CA SER A 77 -3.76 5.45 23.83
C SER A 77 -2.71 5.54 22.73
N ARG A 78 -2.17 6.74 22.50
CA ARG A 78 -1.14 6.99 21.48
C ARG A 78 0.04 6.02 21.52
N THR A 79 0.58 5.75 22.72
CA THR A 79 1.72 4.84 22.90
C THR A 79 1.39 3.41 22.50
N TYR A 80 0.22 2.93 22.90
CA TYR A 80 -0.23 1.58 22.60
C TYR A 80 -0.57 1.44 21.11
N PHE A 81 -1.25 2.44 20.54
CA PHE A 81 -1.52 2.52 19.10
C PHE A 81 -0.24 2.44 18.28
N SER A 82 0.75 3.30 18.55
CA SER A 82 2.03 3.33 17.83
C SER A 82 2.72 1.96 17.80
N SER A 83 2.74 1.29 18.96
CA SER A 83 3.37 -0.02 19.12
C SER A 83 2.61 -1.11 18.35
N CYS A 84 1.27 -1.14 18.49
CA CYS A 84 0.42 -2.09 17.76
C CYS A 84 0.47 -1.87 16.25
N PHE A 85 0.34 -0.62 15.80
CA PHE A 85 0.37 -0.25 14.39
C PHE A 85 1.68 -0.70 13.74
N LYS A 86 2.82 -0.39 14.37
CA LYS A 86 4.13 -0.84 13.88
C LYS A 86 4.28 -2.36 13.88
N LYS A 87 3.76 -3.06 14.90
CA LYS A 87 3.81 -4.53 14.98
C LYS A 87 3.06 -5.18 13.81
N ILE A 88 1.90 -4.64 13.45
CA ILE A 88 1.01 -5.20 12.42
C ILE A 88 1.43 -4.75 11.03
N MET A 89 1.54 -3.43 10.81
CA MET A 89 1.82 -2.83 9.50
C MET A 89 3.30 -2.93 9.13
N LYS A 90 4.16 -3.38 10.06
CA LYS A 90 5.62 -3.45 9.93
C LYS A 90 6.31 -2.10 9.67
N MET A 91 5.56 -1.00 9.81
CA MET A 91 6.03 0.37 9.65
C MET A 91 5.25 1.31 10.58
N GLY A 92 5.81 2.48 10.87
CA GLY A 92 5.13 3.48 11.69
C GLY A 92 3.94 4.12 10.97
N ALA A 93 2.97 4.67 11.71
CA ALA A 93 1.80 5.33 11.12
C ALA A 93 2.18 6.50 10.19
N ALA A 94 3.14 7.34 10.58
CA ALA A 94 3.64 8.42 9.73
C ALA A 94 4.27 7.91 8.42
N GLU A 95 5.01 6.80 8.49
CA GLU A 95 5.60 6.16 7.33
C GLU A 95 4.52 5.54 6.42
N TYR A 96 3.45 5.01 7.01
CA TYR A 96 2.31 4.49 6.27
C TYR A 96 1.53 5.60 5.56
N ILE A 97 1.27 6.74 6.24
CA ILE A 97 0.64 7.91 5.61
C ILE A 97 1.47 8.40 4.42
N GLU A 98 2.80 8.55 4.59
CA GLU A 98 3.69 8.93 3.49
C GLU A 98 3.61 7.94 2.31
N MET A 99 3.57 6.64 2.59
CA MET A 99 3.41 5.61 1.56
C MET A 99 2.09 5.77 0.80
N VAL A 100 0.98 5.96 1.50
CA VAL A 100 -0.35 6.16 0.88
C VAL A 100 -0.34 7.42 0.01
N ARG A 101 0.18 8.54 0.52
CA ARG A 101 0.29 9.80 -0.23
C ARG A 101 1.12 9.65 -1.51
N ILE A 102 2.28 9.00 -1.44
CA ILE A 102 3.12 8.80 -2.63
C ILE A 102 2.46 7.85 -3.63
N ASN A 103 1.79 6.79 -3.18
CA ASN A 103 1.05 5.91 -4.08
C ASN A 103 -0.08 6.66 -4.81
N SER A 104 -0.82 7.51 -4.11
CA SER A 104 -1.82 8.39 -4.71
C SER A 104 -1.20 9.38 -5.70
N ALA A 105 -0.04 9.94 -5.38
CA ALA A 105 0.68 10.83 -6.30
C ALA A 105 1.14 10.09 -7.56
N CYS A 106 1.66 8.87 -7.44
CA CYS A 106 2.00 8.02 -8.59
C CYS A 106 0.79 7.78 -9.50
N LEU A 107 -0.37 7.48 -8.90
CA LEU A 107 -1.62 7.30 -9.64
C LEU A 107 -1.99 8.58 -10.40
N LEU A 108 -2.05 9.73 -9.72
CA LEU A 108 -2.39 11.02 -10.33
C LEU A 108 -1.42 11.41 -11.45
N LEU A 109 -0.11 11.20 -11.25
CA LEU A 109 0.90 11.51 -12.27
C LEU A 109 0.75 10.65 -13.53
N ALA A 110 0.24 9.43 -13.37
CA ALA A 110 0.12 8.46 -14.45
C ALA A 110 -1.25 8.50 -15.16
N THR A 111 -2.31 8.95 -14.48
CA THR A 111 -3.67 8.98 -15.04
C THR A 111 -4.16 10.39 -15.39
N THR A 112 -3.41 11.45 -15.03
CA THR A 112 -3.82 12.84 -15.25
C THR A 112 -2.66 13.72 -15.72
N ASP A 113 -3.02 14.85 -16.33
CA ASP A 113 -2.09 15.91 -16.76
C ASP A 113 -1.85 17.00 -15.69
N MET A 114 -2.29 16.78 -14.44
CA MET A 114 -2.14 17.76 -13.34
C MET A 114 -0.70 18.24 -13.19
N ALA A 115 -0.45 19.52 -12.88
CA ALA A 115 0.92 19.95 -12.65
C ALA A 115 1.50 19.24 -11.41
N VAL A 116 2.81 19.02 -11.38
CA VAL A 116 3.47 18.33 -10.25
C VAL A 116 3.19 19.03 -8.91
N ILE A 117 3.10 20.36 -8.94
CA ILE A 117 2.76 21.16 -7.77
C ILE A 117 1.31 20.94 -7.29
N ASP A 118 0.37 20.74 -8.21
CA ASP A 118 -1.02 20.43 -7.87
C ASP A 118 -1.14 19.01 -7.30
N VAL A 119 -0.41 18.05 -7.86
CA VAL A 119 -0.33 16.68 -7.32
C VAL A 119 0.24 16.68 -5.90
N CYS A 120 1.28 17.48 -5.66
CA CYS A 120 1.87 17.66 -4.33
C CYS A 120 0.81 18.09 -3.32
N TYR A 121 0.04 19.14 -3.62
CA TYR A 121 -1.01 19.64 -2.73
C TYR A 121 -2.19 18.68 -2.60
N ALA A 122 -2.63 18.05 -3.70
CA ALA A 122 -3.70 17.06 -3.70
C ALA A 122 -3.36 15.80 -2.87
N CYS A 123 -2.08 15.53 -2.62
CA CYS A 123 -1.61 14.44 -1.78
C CYS A 123 -1.25 14.88 -0.35
N GLY A 124 -1.67 16.09 0.07
CA GLY A 124 -1.52 16.57 1.44
C GLY A 124 -0.11 17.02 1.84
N TYR A 125 0.76 17.31 0.87
CA TYR A 125 2.06 17.91 1.14
C TYR A 125 1.96 19.44 1.14
N ALA A 126 2.45 20.07 2.20
CA ALA A 126 2.44 21.53 2.34
C ALA A 126 3.44 22.24 1.41
N ASN A 127 4.48 21.53 0.94
CA ASN A 127 5.49 22.10 0.07
C ASN A 127 6.11 21.06 -0.87
N LEU A 128 6.57 21.56 -2.02
CA LEU A 128 7.11 20.74 -3.10
C LEU A 128 8.46 20.08 -2.76
N SER A 129 9.25 20.69 -1.88
CA SER A 129 10.56 20.15 -1.47
C SER A 129 10.39 18.83 -0.69
N SER A 130 9.53 18.84 0.34
CA SER A 130 9.20 17.66 1.13
C SER A 130 8.57 16.56 0.27
N PHE A 131 7.67 16.93 -0.65
CA PHE A 131 7.07 15.99 -1.60
C PHE A 131 8.13 15.34 -2.50
N ASN A 132 8.98 16.12 -3.16
CA ASN A 132 10.01 15.61 -4.07
C ASN A 132 10.99 14.67 -3.34
N ALA A 133 11.39 15.01 -2.12
CA ALA A 133 12.27 14.17 -1.31
C ALA A 133 11.61 12.83 -0.97
N ALA A 134 10.37 12.84 -0.47
CA ALA A 134 9.61 11.63 -0.14
C ALA A 134 9.33 10.78 -1.38
N PHE A 135 8.91 11.42 -2.48
CA PHE A 135 8.61 10.75 -3.75
C PHE A 135 9.86 10.04 -4.30
N LYS A 136 11.00 10.73 -4.34
CA LYS A 136 12.25 10.14 -4.83
C LYS A 136 12.75 9.02 -3.92
N LYS A 137 12.62 9.17 -2.60
CA LYS A 137 12.98 8.13 -1.62
C LYS A 137 12.17 6.85 -1.85
N ARG A 138 10.87 6.97 -2.16
CA ARG A 138 9.95 5.83 -2.33
C ARG A 138 10.01 5.21 -3.72
N THR A 139 10.13 6.03 -4.77
CA THR A 139 10.01 5.58 -6.18
C THR A 139 11.36 5.46 -6.89
N GLY A 140 12.44 5.98 -6.30
CA GLY A 140 13.76 6.03 -6.91
C GLY A 140 13.96 7.13 -7.97
N THR A 141 12.91 7.90 -8.31
CA THR A 141 12.94 8.90 -9.39
C THR A 141 12.17 10.17 -9.02
N THR A 142 12.26 11.23 -9.84
CA THR A 142 11.49 12.47 -9.62
C THR A 142 10.08 12.35 -10.17
N PRO A 143 9.09 13.09 -9.63
CA PRO A 143 7.71 13.08 -10.14
C PRO A 143 7.61 13.36 -11.65
N SER A 144 8.34 14.36 -12.14
CA SER A 144 8.34 14.71 -13.57
C SER A 144 8.88 13.58 -14.45
N ARG A 145 9.93 12.87 -13.98
CA ARG A 145 10.48 11.71 -14.71
C ARG A 145 9.57 10.49 -14.58
N TYR A 146 8.90 10.32 -13.44
CA TYR A 146 7.93 9.26 -13.23
C TYR A 146 6.79 9.34 -14.26
N ARG A 147 6.23 10.54 -14.49
CA ARG A 147 5.19 10.77 -15.52
C ARG A 147 5.59 10.36 -16.93
N LEU A 148 6.85 10.55 -17.29
CA LEU A 148 7.37 10.16 -18.62
C LEU A 148 7.56 8.64 -18.76
N THR A 149 7.46 7.89 -17.66
CA THR A 149 7.53 6.43 -17.68
C THR A 149 6.14 5.90 -18.02
N PRO A 150 5.93 5.27 -19.18
CA PRO A 150 4.65 4.66 -19.47
C PRO A 150 4.37 3.59 -18.43
N LEU A 151 3.22 3.68 -17.73
CA LEU A 151 2.64 2.49 -17.12
C LEU A 151 2.55 1.42 -18.21
N PRO A 152 2.89 0.15 -17.94
CA PRO A 152 2.60 -0.91 -18.89
C PRO A 152 1.10 -0.85 -19.18
N LYS A 153 0.73 -0.41 -20.39
CA LYS A 153 -0.67 -0.38 -20.82
C LYS A 153 -1.14 -1.83 -20.83
N PRO A 154 -2.24 -2.17 -20.16
CA PRO A 154 -2.88 -3.44 -20.41
C PRO A 154 -3.41 -3.38 -21.86
N GLU A 155 -2.74 -4.10 -22.77
CA GLU A 155 -3.27 -4.42 -24.10
C GLU A 155 -4.50 -5.33 -24.01
#